data_AF-A0A7S3HH37-F1
#
_entry.id   AF-A0A7S3HH37-F1
#
_cell.length_a   1.000
_cell.length_b   1.000
_cell.length_c   1.000
_cell.angle_alpha   90.00
_cell.angle_beta   90.00
_cell.angle_gamma   90.00
#
_symmetry.space_group_name_H-M   'P 1'
#
loop_
_entity.id
_entity.type
_entity.pdbx_description
1 polymer ?
#
loop_
_entity_poly.entity_id
_entity_poly.type
_entity_poly.pdbx_seq_one_letter_code
_entity_poly.pdbx_strand_id
1 'polypeptide(L)'
;LSSKHGEEGLSLDADVIYKDGFSRVACEVDASPEAARLYFKEHACGSVKDCRLLHLPMEPRMCFDFCREHAEMKFFGIRQGRECYCAPYFHDVSKGGEGVCNSPCEGDSKEMCGGTDKSSLFAMHLCGDS
;
A
#
# COMPACT_ATOMS: atom_id res chain seq x y z
N LEU A 1 48.05 6.25 -15.66
CA LEU A 1 47.97 6.14 -14.17
C LEU A 1 47.32 7.43 -13.65
N SER A 2 46.13 7.26 -13.07
CA SER A 2 45.27 8.18 -12.29
C SER A 2 45.55 9.69 -12.27
N SER A 3 44.52 10.50 -12.56
CA SER A 3 43.85 11.25 -11.49
C SER A 3 42.49 11.81 -11.91
N LYS A 4 41.55 11.67 -10.97
CA LYS A 4 40.18 12.17 -10.93
C LYS A 4 40.13 13.69 -10.80
N HIS A 5 39.05 14.32 -11.27
CA HIS A 5 38.15 15.22 -10.50
C HIS A 5 36.95 15.60 -11.37
N GLY A 6 35.76 15.53 -10.77
CA GLY A 6 34.47 15.85 -11.40
C GLY A 6 33.35 15.41 -10.47
N GLU A 7 33.21 16.13 -9.36
CA GLU A 7 31.92 16.22 -8.65
C GLU A 7 30.97 17.05 -9.52
N GLU A 8 29.70 16.66 -9.57
CA GLU A 8 28.49 17.52 -9.46
C GLU A 8 27.26 16.71 -9.91
N GLY A 9 26.22 16.66 -9.05
CA GLY A 9 24.85 16.35 -9.49
C GLY A 9 24.20 15.10 -8.89
N LEU A 10 23.72 15.22 -7.65
CA LEU A 10 22.64 14.39 -7.10
C LEU A 10 21.35 14.63 -7.92
N SER A 11 20.96 13.74 -8.84
CA SER A 11 19.62 13.78 -9.43
C SER A 11 18.68 12.91 -8.59
N LEU A 12 17.90 13.56 -7.73
CA LEU A 12 16.67 13.02 -7.20
C LEU A 12 15.74 12.77 -8.39
N ASP A 13 15.38 11.51 -8.66
CA ASP A 13 14.35 11.13 -9.63
C ASP A 13 12.97 11.60 -9.13
N ALA A 14 12.69 12.90 -9.23
CA ALA A 14 11.48 13.53 -8.69
C ALA A 14 10.24 13.38 -9.60
N ASP A 15 10.26 12.55 -10.65
CA ASP A 15 9.16 12.47 -11.63
C ASP A 15 8.78 11.04 -12.09
N VAL A 16 9.33 9.97 -11.48
CA VAL A 16 8.94 8.61 -11.90
C VAL A 16 7.61 8.22 -11.24
N ILE A 17 6.52 8.40 -12.00
CA ILE A 17 5.20 7.87 -11.61
C ILE A 17 5.23 6.35 -11.84
N TYR A 18 5.38 5.59 -10.76
CA TYR A 18 5.37 4.11 -10.85
C TYR A 18 3.98 3.53 -11.04
N LYS A 19 2.97 4.14 -10.42
CA LYS A 19 1.54 3.78 -10.51
C LYS A 19 0.72 5.05 -10.39
N ASP A 20 -0.34 5.23 -11.17
CA ASP A 20 -1.29 6.35 -11.10
C ASP A 20 -2.75 5.91 -10.92
N GLY A 21 -3.01 4.60 -10.95
CA GLY A 21 -4.30 4.00 -10.65
C GLY A 21 -4.19 2.72 -9.83
N PHE A 22 -5.36 2.26 -9.37
CA PHE A 22 -5.50 0.97 -8.72
C PHE A 22 -6.89 0.38 -8.99
N SER A 23 -6.97 -0.95 -8.90
CA SER A 23 -8.22 -1.70 -9.03
C SER A 23 -8.28 -2.78 -7.96
N ARG A 24 -9.48 -3.02 -7.40
CA ARG A 24 -9.71 -4.12 -6.46
C ARG A 24 -9.55 -5.45 -7.20
N VAL A 25 -8.75 -6.36 -6.66
CA VAL A 25 -8.43 -7.66 -7.28
C VAL A 25 -8.87 -8.86 -6.45
N ALA A 26 -8.96 -8.72 -5.12
CA ALA A 26 -9.30 -9.84 -4.26
C ALA A 26 -9.86 -9.41 -2.90
N CYS A 27 -10.50 -10.35 -2.22
CA CYS A 27 -10.92 -10.26 -0.84
C CYS A 27 -10.50 -11.55 -0.11
N GLU A 28 -9.25 -11.60 0.33
CA GLU A 28 -8.63 -12.85 0.77
C GLU A 28 -7.73 -12.64 1.98
N VAL A 29 -7.44 -13.74 2.67
CA VAL A 29 -6.31 -13.77 3.60
C VAL A 29 -5.05 -13.71 2.75
N ASP A 30 -4.28 -12.63 2.87
CA ASP A 30 -2.96 -12.57 2.28
C ASP A 30 -2.00 -13.37 3.17
N ALA A 31 -1.49 -14.48 2.66
CA ALA A 31 -0.52 -15.34 3.35
C ALA A 31 0.93 -14.98 2.99
N SER A 32 1.17 -13.86 2.30
CA SER A 32 2.52 -13.37 2.05
C SER A 32 3.27 -13.12 3.38
N PRO A 33 4.60 -13.32 3.43
CA PRO A 33 5.38 -13.06 4.65
C PRO A 33 5.21 -11.62 5.13
N GLU A 34 4.98 -11.41 6.43
CA GLU A 34 4.85 -10.07 7.01
C GLU A 34 6.10 -9.20 6.76
N ALA A 35 7.29 -9.82 6.70
CA ALA A 35 8.54 -9.12 6.40
C ALA A 35 8.61 -8.54 4.97
N ALA A 36 7.73 -8.98 4.06
CA ALA A 36 7.61 -8.41 2.72
C ALA A 36 6.62 -7.22 2.67
N ARG A 37 5.93 -6.93 3.78
CA ARG A 37 4.92 -5.87 3.85
C ARG A 37 5.49 -4.60 4.45
N LEU A 38 4.97 -3.48 3.95
CA LEU A 38 5.21 -2.16 4.52
C LEU A 38 3.91 -1.62 5.08
N TYR A 39 3.83 -1.44 6.40
CA TYR A 39 2.61 -0.96 7.05
C TYR A 39 2.57 0.56 7.14
N PHE A 40 1.42 1.14 6.77
CA PHE A 40 1.18 2.59 6.84
C PHE A 40 1.42 3.13 8.25
N LYS A 41 0.92 2.41 9.26
CA LYS A 41 1.02 2.83 10.67
C LYS A 41 2.47 3.05 11.14
N GLU A 42 3.41 2.31 10.55
CA GLU A 42 4.81 2.33 10.94
C GLU A 42 5.63 3.34 10.14
N HIS A 43 5.26 3.55 8.87
CA HIS A 43 6.13 4.25 7.90
C HIS A 43 5.56 5.60 7.41
N ALA A 44 4.25 5.84 7.53
CA ALA A 44 3.63 7.06 6.98
C ALA A 44 4.12 8.37 7.63
N CYS A 45 4.76 8.30 8.80
CA CYS A 45 5.07 9.48 9.61
C CYS A 45 6.56 9.73 9.85
N GLY A 46 7.44 8.81 9.42
CA GLY A 46 8.87 8.91 9.69
C GLY A 46 9.17 9.24 11.16
N SER A 47 9.83 10.37 11.42
CA SER A 47 10.19 10.84 12.78
C SER A 47 9.23 11.87 13.38
N VAL A 48 8.07 12.12 12.76
CA VAL A 48 7.11 13.13 13.21
C VAL A 48 6.36 12.66 14.45
N LYS A 49 6.53 13.37 15.57
CA LYS A 49 5.75 13.16 16.80
C LYS A 49 4.31 13.62 16.59
N ASP A 50 3.35 12.90 17.17
CA ASP A 50 1.91 13.20 17.09
C ASP A 50 1.41 13.36 15.65
N CYS A 51 1.82 12.43 14.79
CA CYS A 51 1.49 12.45 13.38
C CYS A 51 -0.01 12.27 13.14
N ARG A 52 -0.65 13.33 12.64
CA ARG A 52 -2.09 13.33 12.34
C ARG A 52 -2.48 12.34 11.25
N LEU A 53 -1.58 11.95 10.35
CA LEU A 53 -1.85 10.97 9.30
C LEU A 53 -2.33 9.63 9.87
N LEU A 54 -1.83 9.21 11.04
CA LEU A 54 -2.23 7.96 11.71
C LEU A 54 -3.67 7.99 12.25
N HIS A 55 -4.27 9.18 12.34
CA HIS A 55 -5.63 9.41 12.83
C HIS A 55 -6.61 9.81 11.74
N LEU A 56 -6.13 9.99 10.50
CA LEU A 56 -7.02 10.22 9.37
C LEU A 56 -7.80 8.94 9.07
N PRO A 57 -9.09 9.05 8.71
CA PRO A 57 -9.92 7.89 8.47
C PRO A 57 -9.47 7.19 7.18
N MET A 58 -9.17 5.89 7.28
CA MET A 58 -8.65 5.10 6.16
C MET A 58 -9.67 4.89 5.03
N GLU A 59 -9.19 5.07 3.80
CA GLU A 59 -9.89 4.72 2.55
C GLU A 59 -8.88 4.18 1.52
N PRO A 60 -9.31 3.46 0.46
CA PRO A 60 -8.40 2.86 -0.52
C PRO A 60 -7.44 3.86 -1.14
N ARG A 61 -7.89 5.09 -1.38
CA ARG A 61 -7.06 6.13 -1.99
C ARG A 61 -5.88 6.53 -1.10
N MET A 62 -6.08 6.66 0.21
CA MET A 62 -4.99 6.98 1.14
C MET A 62 -3.95 5.87 1.21
N CYS A 63 -4.40 4.61 1.21
CA CYS A 63 -3.48 3.47 1.19
C CYS A 63 -2.69 3.40 -0.12
N PHE A 64 -3.36 3.65 -1.25
CA PHE A 64 -2.72 3.77 -2.56
C PHE A 64 -1.66 4.88 -2.61
N ASP A 65 -2.00 6.08 -2.15
CA ASP A 65 -1.10 7.24 -2.22
C ASP A 65 0.16 7.02 -1.36
N PHE A 66 0.06 6.29 -0.26
CA PHE A 66 1.24 5.81 0.49
C PHE A 66 2.01 4.73 -0.29
N CYS A 67 1.35 3.67 -0.73
CA CYS A 67 2.05 2.52 -1.33
C CYS A 67 2.69 2.79 -2.69
N ARG A 68 2.17 3.75 -3.46
CA ARG A 68 2.71 4.10 -4.78
C ARG A 68 4.07 4.81 -4.70
N GLU A 69 4.45 5.36 -3.54
CA GLU A 69 5.77 5.94 -3.28
C GLU A 69 6.88 4.88 -3.28
N HIS A 70 6.50 3.59 -3.18
CA HIS A 70 7.41 2.46 -3.13
C HIS A 70 7.40 1.71 -4.47
N ALA A 71 8.49 1.84 -5.24
CA ALA A 71 8.59 1.32 -6.60
C ALA A 71 8.34 -0.20 -6.69
N GLU A 72 8.83 -0.96 -5.72
CA GLU A 72 8.74 -2.41 -5.61
C GLU A 72 7.34 -2.93 -5.25
N MET A 73 6.51 -2.09 -4.65
CA MET A 73 5.18 -2.47 -4.18
C MET A 73 4.19 -2.47 -5.34
N LYS A 74 3.53 -3.60 -5.59
CA LYS A 74 2.57 -3.75 -6.72
C LYS A 74 1.13 -3.82 -6.24
N PHE A 75 0.95 -4.14 -4.97
CA PHE A 75 -0.34 -4.32 -4.34
C PHE A 75 -0.40 -3.55 -3.04
N PHE A 76 -1.61 -3.27 -2.60
CA PHE A 76 -1.87 -2.89 -1.22
C PHE A 76 -3.11 -3.63 -0.71
N GLY A 77 -3.17 -3.78 0.60
CA GLY A 77 -4.30 -4.38 1.29
C GLY A 77 -4.79 -3.50 2.41
N ILE A 78 -6.10 -3.58 2.67
CA ILE A 78 -6.72 -2.97 3.86
C ILE A 78 -7.46 -4.05 4.65
N ARG A 79 -7.19 -4.12 5.96
CA ARG A 79 -7.88 -5.00 6.91
C ARG A 79 -8.68 -4.19 7.93
N GLN A 80 -9.78 -4.79 8.41
CA GLN A 80 -10.60 -4.25 9.49
C GLN A 80 -10.99 -2.76 9.33
N GLY A 81 -11.21 -2.31 8.08
CA GLY A 81 -11.60 -0.94 7.78
C GLY A 81 -10.48 0.09 7.83
N ARG A 82 -9.27 -0.27 8.30
CA ARG A 82 -8.25 0.71 8.70
C ARG A 82 -6.79 0.33 8.49
N GLU A 83 -6.45 -0.95 8.53
CA GLU A 83 -5.06 -1.40 8.53
C GLU A 83 -4.53 -1.50 7.10
N CYS A 84 -3.85 -0.45 6.65
CA CYS A 84 -3.21 -0.38 5.33
C CYS A 84 -1.80 -0.99 5.34
N TYR A 85 -1.51 -1.80 4.32
CA TYR A 85 -0.17 -2.29 4.01
C TYR A 85 0.10 -2.35 2.52
N CYS A 86 1.37 -2.19 2.14
CA CYS A 86 1.87 -2.39 0.80
C CYS A 86 2.51 -3.77 0.68
N ALA A 87 2.44 -4.38 -0.49
CA ALA A 87 3.11 -5.64 -0.77
C ALA A 87 3.63 -5.72 -2.22
N PRO A 88 4.79 -6.35 -2.45
CA PRO A 88 5.30 -6.61 -3.80
C PRO A 88 4.51 -7.72 -4.51
N TYR A 89 3.89 -8.60 -3.73
CA TYR A 89 3.01 -9.70 -4.16
C TYR A 89 2.09 -10.05 -2.98
N PHE A 90 0.96 -10.69 -3.27
CA PHE A 90 0.13 -11.34 -2.25
C PHE A 90 0.04 -12.84 -2.55
N HIS A 91 -0.16 -13.66 -1.52
CA HIS A 91 -0.43 -15.08 -1.70
C HIS A 91 -1.87 -15.37 -1.29
N ASP A 92 -2.68 -15.75 -2.27
CA ASP A 92 -4.05 -16.16 -2.03
C ASP A 92 -4.10 -17.55 -1.41
N VAL A 93 -4.58 -17.61 -0.16
CA VAL A 93 -5.04 -18.85 0.45
C VAL A 93 -6.56 -18.89 0.41
N SER A 94 -7.12 -19.16 -0.77
CA SER A 94 -8.56 -19.28 -1.04
C SER A 94 -9.32 -20.29 -0.16
N LYS A 95 -8.61 -21.06 0.69
CA LYS A 95 -9.14 -22.02 1.65
C LYS A 95 -8.92 -21.64 3.13
N GLY A 96 -8.39 -20.46 3.42
CA GLY A 96 -8.08 -20.00 4.79
C GLY A 96 -8.83 -18.75 5.22
N GLY A 97 -9.12 -18.64 6.52
CA GLY A 97 -9.75 -17.48 7.17
C GLY A 97 -11.27 -17.57 7.31
N GLU A 98 -11.81 -17.07 8.42
CA GLU A 98 -13.24 -16.89 8.61
C GLU A 98 -13.65 -15.48 8.14
N GLY A 99 -14.77 -15.37 7.43
CA GLY A 99 -15.41 -14.08 7.12
C GLY A 99 -15.34 -13.62 5.65
N VAL A 100 -15.76 -12.37 5.44
CA VAL A 100 -15.90 -11.66 4.15
C VAL A 100 -15.33 -10.25 4.31
N CYS A 101 -15.01 -9.55 3.22
CA CYS A 101 -14.64 -8.13 3.30
C CYS A 101 -15.89 -7.29 3.52
N ASN A 102 -16.36 -7.22 4.75
CA ASN A 102 -17.56 -6.50 5.17
C ASN A 102 -17.27 -5.39 6.20
N SER A 103 -16.01 -5.14 6.53
CA SER A 103 -15.64 -3.98 7.33
C SER A 103 -15.70 -2.74 6.43
N PRO A 104 -16.57 -1.76 6.71
CA PRO A 104 -16.56 -0.50 5.98
C PRO A 104 -15.21 0.22 6.18
N CYS A 105 -14.76 0.95 5.18
CA CYS A 105 -13.62 1.85 5.34
C CYS A 105 -13.97 2.95 6.35
N GLU A 106 -13.01 3.36 7.19
CA GLU A 106 -13.24 4.46 8.15
C GLU A 106 -13.58 5.78 7.43
N GLY A 107 -12.99 6.03 6.26
CA GLY A 107 -13.17 7.25 5.45
C GLY A 107 -14.39 7.25 4.53
N ASP A 108 -14.87 6.07 4.13
CA ASP A 108 -16.07 5.91 3.32
C ASP A 108 -16.80 4.62 3.68
N SER A 109 -17.95 4.76 4.35
CA SER A 109 -18.76 3.62 4.79
C SER A 109 -19.47 2.88 3.66
N LYS A 110 -19.44 3.40 2.43
CA LYS A 110 -19.98 2.72 1.24
C LYS A 110 -18.99 1.75 0.61
N GLU A 111 -17.71 1.87 0.96
CA GLU A 111 -16.63 1.02 0.45
C GLU A 111 -16.20 0.02 1.53
N MET A 112 -15.90 -1.22 1.12
CA MET A 112 -15.47 -2.27 2.06
C MET A 112 -13.95 -2.41 2.07
N CYS A 113 -13.35 -2.33 3.25
CA CYS A 113 -11.91 -2.29 3.50
C CYS A 113 -11.45 -3.48 4.38
N GLY A 114 -11.72 -4.69 3.87
CA GLY A 114 -11.34 -5.94 4.52
C GLY A 114 -12.41 -6.48 5.46
N GLY A 115 -12.02 -7.42 6.30
CA GLY A 115 -12.83 -8.08 7.33
C GLY A 115 -11.95 -8.43 8.52
N THR A 116 -12.46 -9.27 9.43
CA THR A 116 -11.69 -9.76 10.60
C THR A 116 -10.38 -10.41 10.18
N ASP A 117 -10.45 -11.35 9.22
CA ASP A 117 -9.29 -12.12 8.75
C ASP A 117 -8.87 -11.74 7.32
N LYS A 118 -9.82 -11.32 6.47
CA LYS A 118 -9.57 -11.03 5.06
C LYS A 118 -9.13 -9.58 4.82
N SER A 119 -8.24 -9.40 3.86
CA SER A 119 -7.86 -8.09 3.33
C SER A 119 -8.64 -7.79 2.06
N SER A 120 -9.10 -6.55 1.91
CA SER A 120 -9.42 -6.03 0.59
C SER A 120 -8.13 -5.72 -0.14
N LEU A 121 -7.85 -6.43 -1.22
CA LEU A 121 -6.59 -6.37 -1.97
C LEU A 121 -6.79 -5.62 -3.29
N PHE A 122 -5.83 -4.75 -3.59
CA PHE A 122 -5.84 -3.90 -4.77
C PHE A 122 -4.51 -4.02 -5.50
N ALA A 123 -4.57 -4.11 -6.83
CA ALA A 123 -3.40 -3.98 -7.69
C ALA A 123 -3.23 -2.53 -8.10
N MET A 124 -2.00 -2.02 -8.01
CA MET A 124 -1.64 -0.69 -8.47
C MET A 124 -1.06 -0.78 -9.89
N HIS A 125 -1.43 0.14 -10.77
CA HIS A 125 -1.09 0.10 -12.19
C HIS A 125 -0.89 1.51 -12.77
N LEU A 126 -0.41 1.54 -14.02
CA LEU A 126 -0.38 2.74 -14.86
C LEU A 126 -1.63 2.73 -15.75
N CYS A 127 -2.47 3.73 -15.60
CA CYS A 127 -3.69 3.95 -16.38
C CYS A 127 -3.41 4.27 -17.86
N GLY A 128 -2.15 4.56 -18.23
CA GLY A 128 -1.72 4.83 -19.60
C GLY A 128 -1.56 3.59 -20.50
N ASP A 129 -1.58 2.38 -19.92
CA ASP A 129 -1.30 1.11 -20.63
C ASP A 129 -2.52 0.17 -20.74
N SER A 130 -3.74 0.64 -20.46
CA SER A 130 -4.98 -0.16 -20.54
C SER A 130 -5.67 -0.12 -21.90
#